data_AF-A0A4Q5RHT0-F1
#
_entry.id   AF-A0A4Q5RHT0-F1
#
_cell.length_a   1.000
_cell.length_b   1.000
_cell.length_c   1.000
_cell.angle_alpha   90.00
_cell.angle_beta   90.00
_cell.angle_gamma   90.00
#
_symmetry.space_group_name_H-M   'P 1'
#
loop_
_entity.id
_entity.type
_entity.pdbx_description
1 polymer ?
#
loop_
_entity_poly.entity_id
_entity_poly.type
_entity_poly.pdbx_seq_one_letter_code
_entity_poly.pdbx_strand_id
1 'polypeptide(L)'
;MAAELVCDVLISAGKFIDVLPHGVNKGFTLTRLIGFLNLSPSDILVAGDTMNDLSLYQTGYKGVVVGEAEELLLDAVSGLKSVYIAEESGAGGILEAMANDAGFQSFISGTSKN
;
A
#
# COMPACT_ATOMS: atom_id res chain seq x y z
N MET A 1 -23.38 -8.50 20.50
CA MET A 1 -22.78 -7.29 21.09
C MET A 1 -21.76 -6.59 20.20
N ALA A 2 -21.12 -7.23 19.20
CA ALA A 2 -20.34 -6.49 18.19
C ALA A 2 -21.18 -5.94 17.00
N ALA A 3 -22.41 -6.42 16.82
CA ALA A 3 -23.27 -6.06 15.68
C ALA A 3 -24.06 -4.75 15.86
N GLU A 4 -23.91 -4.03 16.98
CA GLU A 4 -24.57 -2.73 17.21
C GLU A 4 -23.64 -1.53 16.98
N LEU A 5 -22.35 -1.78 16.73
CA LEU A 5 -21.38 -0.77 16.35
C LEU A 5 -21.07 -0.98 14.86
N VAL A 6 -21.31 0.04 14.04
CA VAL A 6 -20.97 0.02 12.62
C VAL A 6 -19.45 0.14 12.52
N CYS A 7 -18.76 -0.99 12.64
CA CYS A 7 -17.30 -1.10 12.69
C CYS A 7 -16.77 -2.13 11.69
N ASP A 8 -15.60 -1.85 11.14
CA ASP A 8 -14.84 -2.79 10.34
C ASP A 8 -13.81 -3.51 11.22
N VAL A 9 -13.59 -4.80 10.93
CA VAL A 9 -12.63 -5.65 11.64
C VAL A 9 -11.55 -6.09 10.66
N LEU A 10 -10.29 -5.76 10.96
CA LEU A 10 -9.13 -6.14 10.16
C LEU A 10 -8.22 -7.07 10.98
N ILE A 11 -7.68 -8.09 10.33
CA ILE A 11 -6.71 -9.01 10.93
C ILE A 11 -5.36 -8.79 10.25
N SER A 12 -4.29 -8.68 11.03
CA SER A 12 -2.92 -8.58 10.51
C SER A 12 -1.96 -9.54 11.23
N ALA A 13 -0.95 -10.03 10.49
CA ALA A 13 0.07 -10.97 10.96
C ALA A 13 -0.49 -12.23 11.66
N GLY A 14 -1.73 -12.62 11.32
CA GLY A 14 -2.46 -13.72 11.96
C GLY A 14 -2.68 -13.56 13.48
N LYS A 15 -2.44 -12.38 14.05
CA LYS A 15 -2.37 -12.19 15.51
C LYS A 15 -3.07 -10.92 16.02
N PHE A 16 -3.13 -9.86 15.22
CA PHE A 16 -3.66 -8.57 15.65
C PHE A 16 -5.04 -8.32 15.03
N ILE A 17 -5.95 -7.79 15.84
CA ILE A 17 -7.32 -7.43 15.45
C ILE A 17 -7.50 -5.94 15.65
N ASP A 18 -7.73 -5.22 14.56
CA ASP A 18 -8.10 -3.80 14.57
C ASP A 18 -9.61 -3.66 14.43
N VAL A 19 -10.25 -2.93 15.36
CA VAL A 19 -11.67 -2.59 15.32
C VAL A 19 -11.79 -1.09 15.07
N LEU A 20 -12.23 -0.72 13.87
CA LEU A 20 -12.25 0.67 13.41
C LEU A 20 -13.68 1.11 13.10
N PRO A 21 -14.00 2.42 13.18
CA PRO A 21 -15.26 2.93 12.65
C PRO A 21 -15.41 2.50 11.18
N HIS A 22 -16.63 2.17 10.77
CA HIS A 22 -16.88 1.72 9.41
C HIS A 22 -16.35 2.71 8.37
N GLY A 23 -15.63 2.18 7.38
CA GLY A 23 -15.02 2.93 6.29
C GLY A 23 -13.69 3.61 6.65
N VAL A 24 -13.20 3.49 7.89
CA VAL A 24 -11.89 4.05 8.30
C VAL A 24 -10.82 2.98 8.15
N ASN A 25 -9.93 3.15 7.18
CA ASN A 25 -8.78 2.29 6.93
C ASN A 25 -7.59 3.10 6.34
N LYS A 26 -6.49 2.41 6.03
CA LYS A 26 -5.28 3.04 5.46
C LYS A 26 -5.58 3.76 4.15
N GLY A 27 -6.31 3.12 3.22
CA GLY A 27 -6.71 3.71 1.94
C GLY A 27 -7.58 4.97 2.06
N PHE A 28 -8.59 4.92 2.93
CA PHE A 28 -9.45 6.07 3.21
C PHE A 28 -8.66 7.25 3.77
N THR A 29 -7.78 6.98 4.74
CA THR A 29 -6.93 7.99 5.38
C THR A 29 -5.96 8.61 4.37
N LEU A 30 -5.33 7.79 3.54
CA LEU A 30 -4.45 8.22 2.46
C LEU A 30 -5.17 9.14 1.47
N THR A 31 -6.36 8.74 1.01
CA THR A 31 -7.16 9.52 0.04
C THR A 31 -7.50 10.90 0.59
N ARG A 32 -7.86 11.00 1.87
CA ARG A 32 -8.09 12.28 2.54
C ARG A 32 -6.82 13.13 2.65
N LEU A 33 -5.70 12.52 2.99
CA LEU A 33 -4.41 13.22 3.10
C LEU A 33 -3.96 13.80 1.76
N ILE A 34 -4.07 13.02 0.68
CA ILE A 34 -3.72 13.45 -0.69
C ILE A 34 -4.59 14.63 -1.11
N GLY A 35 -5.90 14.56 -0.87
CA GLY A 35 -6.82 15.66 -1.17
C GLY A 35 -6.51 16.93 -0.36
N PHE A 36 -6.12 16.78 0.91
CA PHE A 36 -5.71 17.91 1.75
C PHE A 36 -4.40 18.55 1.27
N LEU A 37 -3.43 17.75 0.83
CA LEU A 37 -2.14 18.23 0.33
C LEU A 37 -2.18 18.68 -1.15
N ASN A 38 -3.29 18.44 -1.84
CA ASN A 38 -3.48 18.73 -3.27
C ASN A 38 -2.37 18.10 -4.16
N LEU A 39 -2.03 16.84 -3.89
CA LEU A 39 -1.02 16.10 -4.65
C LEU A 39 -1.64 15.42 -5.87
N SER A 40 -0.86 15.30 -6.94
CA SER A 40 -1.27 14.55 -8.13
C SER A 40 -1.23 13.04 -7.85
N PRO A 41 -2.24 12.25 -8.27
CA PRO A 41 -2.19 10.79 -8.18
C PRO A 41 -0.96 10.14 -8.83
N SER A 42 -0.37 10.80 -9.83
CA SER A 42 0.87 10.33 -10.50
C SER A 42 2.08 10.29 -9.59
N ASP A 43 2.06 11.08 -8.52
CA ASP A 43 3.19 11.32 -7.62
C ASP A 43 3.09 10.47 -6.35
N ILE A 44 2.08 9.58 -6.29
CA ILE A 44 1.78 8.74 -5.13
C ILE A 44 2.18 7.29 -5.44
N LEU A 45 3.04 6.75 -4.59
CA LEU A 45 3.38 5.33 -4.53
C LEU A 45 3.02 4.81 -3.14
N VAL A 46 2.16 3.79 -3.07
CA VAL A 46 1.84 3.09 -1.83
C VAL A 46 2.68 1.82 -1.70
N ALA A 47 3.00 1.41 -0.49
CA ALA A 47 3.75 0.19 -0.21
C ALA A 47 3.13 -0.59 0.95
N GLY A 48 3.19 -1.91 0.91
CA GLY A 48 2.68 -2.79 1.96
C GLY A 48 3.01 -4.27 1.73
N ASP A 49 2.78 -5.07 2.76
CA ASP A 49 3.18 -6.48 2.83
C ASP A 49 2.12 -7.39 3.46
N THR A 50 1.10 -6.83 4.12
CA THR A 50 0.06 -7.62 4.81
C THR A 50 -1.36 -7.24 4.40
N MET A 51 -2.35 -8.07 4.78
CA MET A 51 -3.75 -7.84 4.41
C MET A 51 -4.35 -6.51 4.86
N ASN A 52 -3.81 -5.86 5.90
CA ASN A 52 -4.31 -4.55 6.32
C ASN A 52 -3.92 -3.42 5.32
N ASP A 53 -2.98 -3.69 4.42
CA ASP A 53 -2.56 -2.80 3.33
C ASP A 53 -3.45 -2.91 2.09
N LEU A 54 -4.33 -3.92 2.00
CA LEU A 54 -5.22 -4.11 0.85
C LEU A 54 -5.99 -2.83 0.49
N SER A 55 -6.44 -2.10 1.51
CA SER A 55 -7.15 -0.85 1.35
C SER A 55 -6.34 0.24 0.63
N LEU A 56 -5.00 0.23 0.73
CA LEU A 56 -4.11 1.13 -0.02
C LEU A 56 -4.17 0.83 -1.51
N TYR A 57 -4.07 -0.44 -1.90
CA TYR A 57 -4.08 -0.83 -3.32
C TYR A 57 -5.44 -0.60 -3.99
N GLN A 58 -6.53 -0.75 -3.22
CA GLN A 58 -7.89 -0.47 -3.69
C GLN A 58 -8.16 1.02 -4.00
N THR A 59 -7.27 1.94 -3.59
CA THR A 59 -7.39 3.37 -3.95
C THR A 59 -7.11 3.65 -5.43
N GLY A 60 -6.44 2.73 -6.13
CA GLY A 60 -6.05 2.89 -7.54
C GLY A 60 -4.78 3.72 -7.76
N TYR A 61 -4.09 4.17 -6.72
CA TYR A 61 -2.74 4.71 -6.85
C TYR A 61 -1.75 3.63 -7.31
N LYS A 62 -0.57 4.06 -7.78
CA LYS A 62 0.54 3.14 -8.01
C LYS A 62 0.93 2.50 -6.69
N GLY A 63 1.11 1.19 -6.69
CA GLY A 63 1.42 0.43 -5.48
C GLY A 63 2.57 -0.54 -5.69
N VAL A 64 3.27 -0.86 -4.62
CA VAL A 64 4.23 -1.96 -4.56
C VAL A 64 3.90 -2.88 -3.39
N VAL A 65 3.69 -4.16 -3.70
CA VAL A 65 3.78 -5.21 -2.67
C VAL A 65 5.24 -5.61 -2.57
N VAL A 66 5.84 -5.41 -1.42
CA VAL A 66 7.27 -5.71 -1.21
C VAL A 66 7.48 -7.23 -1.06
N GLY A 67 8.70 -7.70 -1.27
CA GLY A 67 9.07 -9.11 -1.09
C GLY A 67 8.76 -9.62 0.33
N GLU A 68 8.55 -10.94 0.44
CA GLU A 68 8.13 -11.64 1.67
C GLU A 68 6.71 -11.27 2.18
N ALA A 69 5.87 -10.67 1.33
CA ALA A 69 4.49 -10.35 1.65
C ALA A 69 3.59 -11.59 1.89
N GLU A 70 2.50 -11.38 2.64
CA GLU A 70 1.48 -12.40 2.91
C GLU A 70 0.82 -12.88 1.60
N GLU A 71 0.69 -14.20 1.44
CA GLU A 71 0.08 -14.83 0.25
C GLU A 71 -1.35 -14.33 0.00
N LEU A 72 -2.14 -14.12 1.07
CA LEU A 72 -3.49 -13.58 0.96
C LEU A 72 -3.52 -12.17 0.33
N LEU A 73 -2.50 -11.34 0.60
CA LEU A 73 -2.40 -10.02 -0.02
C LEU A 73 -2.04 -10.16 -1.50
N LEU A 74 -1.07 -11.02 -1.84
CA LEU A 74 -0.66 -11.29 -3.22
C LEU A 74 -1.83 -11.78 -4.07
N ASP A 75 -2.64 -12.69 -3.54
CA ASP A 75 -3.85 -13.17 -4.20
C ASP A 75 -4.85 -12.04 -4.44
N ALA A 76 -5.10 -11.22 -3.40
CA ALA A 76 -6.07 -10.14 -3.44
C ALA A 76 -5.71 -9.03 -4.45
N VAL A 77 -4.42 -8.81 -4.73
CA VAL A 77 -3.93 -7.74 -5.62
C VAL A 77 -3.51 -8.22 -7.01
N SER A 78 -3.50 -9.54 -7.25
CA SER A 78 -3.07 -10.17 -8.52
C SER A 78 -3.70 -9.60 -9.80
N GLY A 79 -4.92 -9.05 -9.71
CA GLY A 79 -5.63 -8.42 -10.83
C GLY A 79 -5.41 -6.91 -11.01
N LEU A 80 -4.68 -6.26 -10.10
CA LEU A 80 -4.54 -4.80 -10.07
C LEU A 80 -3.33 -4.35 -10.90
N LYS A 81 -3.58 -3.78 -12.08
CA LYS A 81 -2.53 -3.30 -13.00
C LYS A 81 -1.67 -2.17 -12.45
N SER A 82 -2.15 -1.45 -11.45
CA SER A 82 -1.39 -0.38 -10.79
C SER A 82 -0.43 -0.89 -9.72
N VAL A 83 -0.40 -2.20 -9.46
CA VAL A 83 0.40 -2.82 -8.41
C VAL A 83 1.57 -3.58 -9.03
N TYR A 84 2.77 -3.23 -8.58
CA TYR A 84 4.01 -3.95 -8.84
C TYR A 84 4.28 -4.94 -7.70
N ILE A 85 4.72 -6.15 -8.01
CA ILE A 85 5.13 -7.14 -7.00
C ILE A 85 6.66 -7.19 -7.05
N ALA A 86 7.30 -6.75 -5.97
CA ALA A 86 8.76 -6.69 -5.89
C ALA A 86 9.36 -8.02 -5.42
N GLU A 87 10.60 -8.28 -5.86
CA GLU A 87 11.39 -9.39 -5.35
C GLU A 87 12.03 -9.03 -4.00
N GLU A 88 12.56 -7.81 -3.87
CA GLU A 88 13.22 -7.33 -2.67
C GLU A 88 12.23 -7.03 -1.53
N SER A 89 12.58 -7.39 -0.31
CA SER A 89 11.75 -7.15 0.88
C SER A 89 11.93 -5.75 1.46
N GLY A 90 10.92 -5.30 2.20
CA GLY A 90 10.93 -4.02 2.90
C GLY A 90 11.29 -2.82 2.00
N ALA A 91 12.24 -1.99 2.43
CA ALA A 91 12.65 -0.81 1.69
C ALA A 91 13.31 -1.12 0.34
N GLY A 92 13.91 -2.32 0.18
CA GLY A 92 14.48 -2.76 -1.09
C GLY A 92 13.41 -2.84 -2.18
N GLY A 93 12.24 -3.42 -1.87
CA GLY A 93 11.13 -3.52 -2.82
C GLY A 93 10.56 -2.16 -3.23
N ILE A 94 10.59 -1.17 -2.32
CA ILE A 94 10.18 0.20 -2.65
C ILE A 94 11.15 0.81 -3.68
N LEU A 95 12.46 0.68 -3.46
CA LEU A 95 13.47 1.18 -4.38
C LEU A 95 13.41 0.46 -5.74
N GLU A 96 13.16 -0.85 -5.72
CA GLU A 96 12.97 -1.67 -6.91
C GLU A 96 11.77 -1.17 -7.74
N ALA A 97 10.61 -0.96 -7.10
CA ALA A 97 9.44 -0.42 -7.79
C ALA A 97 9.69 0.98 -8.36
N MET A 98 10.36 1.86 -7.60
CA MET A 98 10.72 3.19 -8.06
C MET A 98 11.69 3.17 -9.25
N ALA A 99 12.59 2.19 -9.32
CA ALA A 99 13.49 2.01 -10.46
C ALA A 99 12.75 1.53 -11.72
N ASN A 100 11.67 0.78 -11.56
CA ASN A 100 10.86 0.23 -12.66
C ASN A 100 9.70 1.13 -13.12
N ASP A 101 9.37 2.18 -12.37
CA ASP A 101 8.33 3.16 -12.75
C ASP A 101 8.94 4.48 -13.21
N ALA A 102 8.67 4.87 -14.46
CA ALA A 102 9.21 6.08 -15.07
C ALA A 102 8.84 7.38 -14.32
N GLY A 103 7.77 7.39 -13.54
CA GLY A 103 7.37 8.52 -12.69
C GLY A 103 8.23 8.68 -11.44
N PHE A 104 8.98 7.66 -11.02
CA PHE A 104 9.77 7.67 -9.79
C PHE A 104 11.28 7.53 -9.99
N GLN A 105 11.75 7.17 -11.19
CA GLN A 105 13.18 6.98 -11.48
C GLN A 105 14.06 8.18 -11.10
N SER A 106 13.57 9.41 -11.24
CA SER A 106 14.32 10.62 -10.89
C SER A 106 14.72 10.71 -9.42
N PHE A 107 13.98 10.05 -8.52
CA PHE A 107 14.28 10.02 -7.09
C PHE A 107 15.40 9.03 -6.73
N ILE A 108 15.70 8.06 -7.60
CA ILE A 108 16.75 7.05 -7.37
C ILE A 108 18.11 7.54 -7.89
N SER A 109 18.13 8.37 -8.93
CA SER A 109 19.38 8.90 -9.51
C SER A 109 20.17 9.84 -8.58
N GLY A 110 19.60 10.28 -7.46
CA GLY A 110 20.28 11.09 -6.44
C GLY A 110 21.20 10.31 -5.50
N THR A 111 21.14 8.98 -5.50
CA THR A 111 21.90 8.09 -4.59
C THR A 111 23.26 7.63 -5.15
N SER A 112 23.90 8.46 -5.98
CA SER A 112 25.26 8.15 -6.47
C SER A 112 26.27 8.16 -5.32
N LYS A 113 26.59 6.95 -4.85
CA LYS A 113 27.84 6.46 -4.22
C LYS A 113 28.73 7.52 -3.55
N ASN A 114 28.78 7.48 -2.22
CA ASN A 114 29.99 7.74 -1.44
C ASN A 114 30.42 6.43 -0.78
#